data_AF-A0A3D2N2Z2-F1
#
_entry.id   AF-A0A3D2N2Z2-F1
#
_cell.length_a   1.000
_cell.length_b   1.000
_cell.length_c   1.000
_cell.angle_alpha   90.00
_cell.angle_beta   90.00
_cell.angle_gamma   90.00
#
_symmetry.space_group_name_H-M   'P 1'
#
loop_
_entity.id
_entity.type
_entity.pdbx_description
1 polymer ?
#
loop_
_entity_poly.entity_id
_entity_poly.type
_entity_poly.pdbx_seq_one_letter_code
_entity_poly.pdbx_strand_id
1 'polypeptide(L)'
;KLYLKYWKQAAADFGYDMRDEHVFAIRSLARKFSIPKLKGFFGEEFPSEEIRARRTELINADIDQNGIDLKKGMPELIVYLQERGVRCAVATATARDRTERYLGKIGA
;
A
#
# COMPACT_ATOMS: atom_id res chain seq x y z
N LYS A 1 3.76 7.33 3.11
CA LYS A 1 3.49 7.40 4.56
C LYS A 1 3.10 6.01 5.10
N LEU A 2 1.86 5.55 4.90
CA LEU A 2 1.39 4.26 5.44
C LEU A 2 2.13 3.03 4.92
N TYR A 3 2.46 3.00 3.61
CA TYR A 3 3.20 1.89 3.01
C TYR A 3 4.52 1.61 3.75
N LEU A 4 5.32 2.66 3.98
CA LEU A 4 6.61 2.55 4.63
C LEU A 4 6.45 2.17 6.10
N LYS A 5 5.62 2.93 6.84
CA LYS A 5 5.32 2.71 8.26
C LYS A 5 4.93 1.25 8.55
N TYR A 6 3.95 0.73 7.83
CA TYR A 6 3.36 -0.57 8.16
C TYR A 6 4.12 -1.77 7.62
N TRP A 7 5.03 -1.60 6.65
CA TRP A 7 6.00 -2.65 6.34
C TRP A 7 6.99 -2.84 7.49
N LYS A 8 7.53 -1.75 8.02
CA LYS A 8 8.47 -1.79 9.14
C LYS A 8 7.81 -2.32 10.41
N GLN A 9 6.62 -1.82 10.74
CA GLN A 9 5.85 -2.31 11.89
C GLN A 9 5.54 -3.81 11.75
N ALA A 10 5.04 -4.25 10.60
CA ALA A 10 4.70 -5.66 10.42
C ALA A 10 5.93 -6.57 10.48
N ALA A 11 7.10 -6.13 10.02
CA ALA A 11 8.33 -6.89 10.18
C ALA A 11 8.79 -6.94 11.64
N ALA A 12 8.67 -5.82 12.38
CA ALA A 12 8.99 -5.75 13.80
C ALA A 12 8.10 -6.64 14.66
N ASP A 13 6.80 -6.77 14.32
CA ASP A 13 5.86 -7.69 14.97
C ASP A 13 6.33 -9.18 14.87
N PHE A 14 7.21 -9.49 13.91
CA PHE A 14 7.81 -10.81 13.68
C PHE A 14 9.30 -10.88 14.09
N GLY A 15 9.83 -9.83 14.74
CA GLY A 15 11.21 -9.79 15.22
C GLY A 15 12.26 -9.36 14.19
N TYR A 16 11.87 -8.79 13.05
CA TYR A 16 12.79 -8.35 12.00
C TYR A 16 12.97 -6.82 11.97
N ASP A 17 14.23 -6.37 11.91
CA ASP A 17 14.57 -4.95 11.76
C ASP A 17 14.51 -4.51 10.29
N MET A 18 13.30 -4.20 9.82
CA MET A 18 13.10 -3.68 8.47
C MET A 18 13.33 -2.16 8.43
N ARG A 19 14.33 -1.76 7.64
CA ARG A 19 14.69 -0.36 7.38
C ARG A 19 14.04 0.17 6.11
N ASP A 20 14.09 1.49 5.93
CA ASP A 20 13.47 2.18 4.80
C ASP A 20 14.00 1.67 3.44
N GLU A 21 15.31 1.44 3.36
CA GLU A 21 15.97 0.88 2.17
C GLU A 21 15.41 -0.49 1.75
N HIS A 22 15.10 -1.38 2.71
CA HIS A 22 14.52 -2.70 2.42
C HIS A 22 13.13 -2.53 1.81
N VAL A 23 12.33 -1.62 2.37
CA VAL A 23 10.97 -1.33 1.89
C VAL A 23 11.00 -0.66 0.51
N PHE A 24 11.95 0.25 0.26
CA PHE A 24 12.11 0.88 -1.05
C PHE A 24 12.61 -0.11 -2.10
N ALA A 25 13.49 -1.04 -1.73
CA ALA A 25 14.02 -2.07 -2.64
C ALA A 25 12.95 -3.03 -3.18
N ILE A 26 11.80 -3.15 -2.51
CA ILE A 26 10.67 -3.99 -2.95
C ILE A 26 9.48 -3.19 -3.50
N ARG A 27 9.58 -1.87 -3.56
CA ARG A 27 8.50 -1.02 -4.06
C ARG A 27 8.25 -1.31 -5.54
N SER A 28 6.98 -1.45 -5.89
CA SER A 28 6.51 -1.74 -7.24
C SER A 28 6.94 -3.11 -7.81
N LEU A 29 7.57 -3.97 -7.00
CA LEU A 29 7.89 -5.34 -7.41
C LEU A 29 6.65 -6.23 -7.32
N ALA A 30 6.48 -7.07 -8.34
CA ALA A 30 5.57 -8.21 -8.28
C ALA A 30 6.05 -9.21 -7.20
N ARG A 31 5.12 -9.99 -6.65
CA ARG A 31 5.39 -10.96 -5.56
C ARG A 31 6.58 -11.88 -5.87
N LYS A 32 6.65 -12.40 -7.11
CA LYS A 32 7.73 -13.27 -7.60
C LYS A 32 9.13 -12.65 -7.51
N PHE A 33 9.22 -11.32 -7.42
CA PHE A 33 10.49 -10.61 -7.27
C PHE A 33 10.68 -10.05 -5.85
N SER A 34 9.61 -9.59 -5.20
CA SER A 34 9.73 -9.04 -3.85
C SER A 34 10.04 -10.10 -2.79
N ILE A 35 9.50 -11.32 -2.93
CA ILE A 35 9.72 -12.38 -1.93
C ILE A 35 11.20 -12.82 -1.91
N PRO A 36 11.84 -13.18 -3.04
CA PRO A 36 13.27 -13.50 -3.05
C PRO A 36 14.13 -12.33 -2.56
N LYS A 37 13.76 -11.08 -2.90
CA LYS A 37 14.47 -9.87 -2.46
C LYS A 37 14.44 -9.73 -0.93
N LEU A 38 13.29 -9.95 -0.29
CA LEU A 38 13.13 -9.89 1.16
C LEU A 38 13.92 -11.01 1.85
N LYS A 39 13.83 -12.24 1.34
CA LYS A 39 14.63 -13.36 1.84
C LYS A 39 16.13 -13.13 1.70
N GLY A 40 16.56 -12.48 0.62
CA GLY A 40 17.95 -12.05 0.46
C GLY A 40 18.44 -11.03 1.49
N PHE A 41 17.53 -10.27 2.12
CA PHE A 41 17.87 -9.35 3.21
C PHE A 41 17.82 -9.99 4.60
N PHE A 42 16.83 -10.86 4.85
CA PHE A 42 16.48 -11.33 6.20
C PHE A 42 16.64 -12.84 6.41
N GLY A 43 17.07 -13.58 5.39
CA GLY A 43 17.20 -15.03 5.40
C GLY A 43 16.04 -15.77 4.74
N GLU A 44 16.28 -17.04 4.38
CA GLU A 44 15.30 -17.88 3.67
C GLU A 44 14.03 -18.15 4.46
N GLU A 45 14.11 -18.16 5.79
CA GLU A 45 12.97 -18.36 6.70
C GLU A 45 12.13 -17.09 6.90
N PHE A 46 12.43 -15.99 6.20
CA PHE A 46 11.68 -14.75 6.34
C PHE A 46 10.21 -14.94 5.88
N PRO A 47 9.22 -14.74 6.79
CA PRO A 47 7.80 -15.02 6.55
C PRO A 47 7.15 -13.88 5.73
N SER A 48 7.56 -13.79 4.46
CA SER A 48 7.26 -12.66 3.57
C SER A 48 5.76 -12.45 3.38
N GLU A 49 4.98 -13.53 3.32
CA GLU A 49 3.55 -13.48 3.06
C GLU A 49 2.76 -13.12 4.32
N GLU A 50 3.13 -13.68 5.47
CA GLU A 50 2.52 -13.38 6.77
C GLU A 50 2.75 -11.92 7.15
N ILE A 51 3.98 -11.42 7.00
CA ILE A 51 4.30 -10.00 7.25
C ILE A 51 3.53 -9.10 6.28
N ARG A 52 3.33 -9.50 5.02
CA ARG A 52 2.54 -8.72 4.06
C ARG A 52 1.05 -8.71 4.41
N ALA A 53 0.52 -9.82 4.90
CA ALA A 53 -0.85 -9.93 5.39
C ALA A 53 -1.04 -9.00 6.60
N ARG A 54 -0.15 -9.09 7.60
CA ARG A 54 -0.12 -8.20 8.76
C ARG A 54 -0.05 -6.72 8.38
N ARG A 55 0.84 -6.36 7.45
CA ARG A 55 0.94 -5.00 6.90
C ARG A 55 -0.37 -4.53 6.25
N THR A 56 -1.13 -5.43 5.64
CA THR A 56 -2.43 -5.11 5.04
C THR A 56 -3.50 -4.86 6.11
N GLU A 57 -3.53 -5.65 7.18
CA GLU A 57 -4.42 -5.44 8.33
C GLU A 57 -4.18 -4.07 8.97
N LEU A 58 -2.91 -3.76 9.25
CA LEU A 58 -2.51 -2.49 9.87
C LEU A 58 -2.95 -1.27 9.03
N ILE A 59 -2.82 -1.36 7.70
CA ILE A 59 -3.30 -0.31 6.79
C ILE A 59 -4.81 -0.18 6.82
N ASN A 60 -5.54 -1.29 6.81
CA ASN A 60 -7.00 -1.25 6.85
C ASN A 60 -7.49 -0.65 8.17
N ALA A 61 -6.92 -1.06 9.30
CA ALA A 61 -7.27 -0.51 10.61
C ALA A 61 -7.00 1.00 10.67
N ASP A 62 -5.88 1.46 10.13
CA ASP A 62 -5.55 2.89 10.05
C ASP A 62 -6.53 3.68 9.18
N ILE A 63 -6.93 3.12 8.03
CA ILE A 63 -7.93 3.73 7.13
C ILE A 63 -9.32 3.74 7.77
N ASP A 64 -9.68 2.69 8.49
CA ASP A 64 -10.99 2.60 9.16
C ASP A 64 -11.09 3.57 10.33
N GLN A 65 -9.98 3.80 11.05
CA GLN A 65 -9.91 4.73 12.17
C GLN A 65 -9.76 6.19 11.73
N ASN A 66 -8.85 6.47 10.78
CA ASN A 66 -8.40 7.83 10.45
C ASN A 66 -8.91 8.32 9.09
N GLY A 67 -9.56 7.48 8.31
CA GLY A 67 -9.92 7.76 6.92
C GLY A 67 -8.74 7.67 5.95
N ILE A 68 -8.99 8.01 4.68
CA ILE A 68 -7.98 8.02 3.63
C ILE A 68 -7.39 9.44 3.52
N ASP A 69 -6.08 9.56 3.79
CA ASP A 69 -5.31 10.81 3.55
C ASP A 69 -5.20 11.06 2.04
N LEU A 70 -6.12 11.88 1.51
CA LEU A 70 -6.11 12.29 0.11
C LEU A 70 -4.90 13.17 -0.18
N LYS A 71 -4.26 12.93 -1.33
CA LYS A 71 -3.18 13.80 -1.79
C LYS A 71 -3.74 15.20 -2.05
N LYS A 72 -3.11 16.22 -1.45
CA LYS A 72 -3.45 17.64 -1.69
C LYS A 72 -3.57 17.92 -3.20
N GLY A 73 -4.67 18.55 -3.61
CA GLY A 73 -4.95 18.87 -5.01
C GLY A 73 -5.65 17.77 -5.80
N MET A 74 -5.86 16.57 -5.23
CA MET A 74 -6.49 15.46 -5.95
C MET A 74 -7.96 15.75 -6.27
N PRO A 75 -8.83 16.11 -5.29
CA PRO A 75 -10.23 16.43 -5.60
C PRO A 75 -10.37 17.56 -6.63
N GLU A 76 -9.56 18.61 -6.50
CA GLU A 76 -9.57 19.78 -7.37
C GLU A 76 -9.16 19.41 -8.80
N LEU A 77 -8.16 18.53 -8.96
CA LEU A 77 -7.75 18.03 -10.27
C LEU A 77 -8.85 17.20 -10.94
N ILE A 78 -9.52 16.33 -10.19
CA ILE A 78 -10.60 15.51 -10.74
C ILE A 78 -11.76 16.38 -11.24
N VAL A 79 -12.19 17.36 -10.44
CA VAL A 79 -13.24 18.32 -10.84
C VAL A 79 -12.80 19.09 -12.09
N TYR A 80 -11.59 19.63 -12.10
CA TYR A 80 -11.04 20.40 -13.22
C TYR A 80 -11.06 19.62 -14.55
N LEU A 81 -10.71 18.32 -14.50
CA LEU A 81 -10.69 17.43 -15.67
C LEU A 81 -12.11 17.09 -16.13
N GLN A 82 -13.04 16.83 -15.20
CA GLN A 82 -14.44 16.54 -15.51
C GLN A 82 -15.14 17.72 -16.18
N GLU A 83 -14.96 18.95 -15.67
CA GLU A 83 -15.51 20.18 -16.25
C GLU A 83 -15.07 20.42 -17.70
N ARG A 84 -13.93 19.84 -18.10
CA ARG A 84 -13.36 19.94 -19.46
C ARG A 84 -13.69 18.75 -20.34
N GLY A 85 -14.53 17.82 -19.87
CA GLY A 85 -14.89 16.61 -20.61
C GLY A 85 -13.74 15.61 -20.77
N VAL A 86 -12.69 15.70 -19.94
CA VAL A 86 -11.57 14.75 -19.99
C VAL A 86 -11.97 13.46 -19.30
N ARG A 87 -11.94 12.35 -20.03
CA ARG A 87 -12.24 11.02 -19.47
C ARG A 87 -11.14 10.57 -18.53
N CYS A 88 -11.51 10.20 -17.32
CA CYS A 88 -10.60 9.71 -16.28
C CYS A 88 -10.88 8.23 -15.97
N ALA A 89 -9.85 7.49 -15.59
CA ALA A 89 -9.97 6.10 -15.14
C ALA A 89 -8.96 5.83 -14.02
N VAL A 90 -9.29 4.87 -13.15
CA VAL A 90 -8.39 4.39 -12.08
C VAL A 90 -7.65 3.14 -12.58
N ALA A 91 -6.32 3.19 -12.56
CA ALA A 91 -5.46 2.03 -12.84
C ALA A 91 -4.74 1.61 -11.56
N THR A 92 -4.97 0.39 -11.08
CA THR A 92 -4.40 -0.13 -9.82
C THR A 92 -4.12 -1.62 -9.91
N ALA A 93 -3.03 -2.06 -9.26
CA ALA A 93 -2.70 -3.48 -9.05
C ALA A 93 -3.39 -4.06 -7.79
N THR A 94 -4.19 -3.25 -7.11
CA THR A 94 -4.96 -3.69 -5.93
C THR A 94 -6.19 -4.46 -6.40
N ALA A 95 -6.56 -5.52 -5.67
CA ALA A 95 -7.76 -6.29 -5.96
C ALA A 95 -9.01 -5.40 -6.00
N ARG A 96 -9.97 -5.79 -6.84
CA ARG A 96 -11.15 -4.96 -7.16
C ARG A 96 -11.99 -4.65 -5.94
N ASP A 97 -12.32 -5.66 -5.14
CA ASP A 97 -13.07 -5.56 -3.89
C ASP A 97 -12.50 -4.49 -2.94
N ARG A 98 -11.18 -4.47 -2.79
CA ARG A 98 -10.49 -3.52 -1.92
C ARG A 98 -10.45 -2.12 -2.53
N THR A 99 -10.29 -2.05 -3.85
CA THR A 99 -10.31 -0.78 -4.59
C THR A 99 -11.68 -0.12 -4.46
N GLU A 100 -12.76 -0.86 -4.70
CA GLU A 100 -14.14 -0.39 -4.56
C GLU A 100 -14.42 0.08 -3.12
N ARG A 101 -13.96 -0.67 -2.11
CA ARG A 101 -14.08 -0.25 -0.71
C ARG A 101 -13.39 1.08 -0.42
N TYR A 102 -12.17 1.28 -0.93
CA TYR A 102 -11.42 2.53 -0.68
C TYR A 102 -12.00 3.72 -1.44
N LEU A 103 -12.39 3.54 -2.70
CA LEU A 103 -13.02 4.59 -3.50
C LEU A 103 -14.39 5.00 -2.92
N GLY A 104 -15.20 4.03 -2.49
CA GLY A 104 -16.47 4.29 -1.83
C GLY A 104 -16.35 5.11 -0.54
N LYS A 105 -15.27 4.93 0.23
CA LYS A 105 -14.99 5.74 1.44
C LYS A 105 -14.71 7.23 1.13
N ILE A 106 -14.34 7.57 -0.10
CA ILE A 106 -14.03 8.94 -0.52
C ILE A 106 -15.02 9.49 -1.54
N GLY A 107 -16.12 8.77 -1.80
CA GLY A 107 -17.14 9.19 -2.77
C GLY A 107 -16.67 9.20 -4.23
N ALA A 108 -15.71 8.33 -4.58
CA ALA A 108 -15.14 8.20 -5.92
C ALA A 108 -15.58 6.89 -6.60
#